data_AF-A0A4Y6V8Q7-F1
#
_entry.id   AF-A0A4Y6V8Q7-F1
#
_cell.length_a   1.000
_cell.length_b   1.000
_cell.length_c   1.000
_cell.angle_alpha   90.00
_cell.angle_beta   90.00
_cell.angle_gamma   90.00
#
_symmetry.space_group_name_H-M   'P 1'
#
loop_
_entity.id
_entity.type
_entity.pdbx_description
1 polymer ?
#
loop_
_entity_poly.entity_id
_entity_poly.type
_entity_poly.pdbx_seq_one_letter_code
_entity_poly.pdbx_strand_id
1 'polypeptide(L)'
;MCVSEELFPGFTDLLQGWVLKKGPARAPQRVAESDVEDLAKASIDTLRQRVTGEAGADWGSLQALTDGWLVQRQKGEKPSPLGEEDFRFLVTFVLEGLSAPRQKAIQLSPLEEVEQESAVTSGDESQIAQEDPFKFAREHLARAL
;
A
#
# COMPACT_ATOMS: atom_id res chain seq x y z
N MET A 1 10.10 -9.75 5.99
CA MET A 1 9.43 -8.61 5.33
C MET A 1 8.24 -9.21 4.63
N CYS A 2 7.04 -8.84 5.06
CA CYS A 2 5.83 -9.40 4.47
C CYS A 2 5.48 -8.69 3.17
N VAL A 3 5.10 -9.49 2.19
CA VAL A 3 4.91 -9.05 0.80
C VAL A 3 3.73 -8.08 0.71
N SER A 4 2.76 -8.21 1.62
CA SER A 4 1.59 -7.35 1.75
C SER A 4 1.93 -5.92 2.18
N GLU A 5 2.89 -5.69 3.09
CA GLU A 5 3.29 -4.33 3.49
C GLU A 5 4.06 -3.59 2.40
N GLU A 6 4.85 -4.32 1.60
CA GLU A 6 5.57 -3.74 0.45
C GLU A 6 4.65 -3.41 -0.74
N LEU A 7 3.51 -4.09 -0.84
CA LEU A 7 2.54 -3.90 -1.93
C LEU A 7 1.41 -2.94 -1.55
N PHE A 8 0.98 -2.95 -0.29
CA PHE A 8 -0.21 -2.23 0.17
C PHE A 8 0.09 -1.53 1.51
N PRO A 9 0.82 -0.39 1.49
CA PRO A 9 1.10 0.35 2.71
C PRO A 9 -0.22 0.75 3.41
N GLY A 10 -0.34 0.48 4.71
CA GLY A 10 -1.53 0.77 5.51
C GLY A 10 -2.65 -0.29 5.47
N PHE A 11 -2.54 -1.34 4.65
CA PHE A 11 -3.55 -2.41 4.63
C PHE A 11 -3.54 -3.22 5.94
N THR A 12 -2.36 -3.45 6.51
CA THR A 12 -2.20 -4.08 7.83
C THR A 12 -2.81 -3.23 8.95
N ASP A 13 -2.58 -1.91 8.93
CA ASP A 13 -3.08 -0.98 9.95
C ASP A 13 -4.61 -0.94 9.98
N LEU A 14 -5.23 -1.00 8.79
CA LEU A 14 -6.68 -1.06 8.61
C LEU A 14 -7.30 -2.30 9.27
N LEU A 15 -6.59 -3.43 9.24
CA LEU A 15 -7.07 -4.71 9.77
C LEU A 15 -6.59 -5.02 11.19
N GLN A 16 -5.62 -4.27 11.73
CA GLN A 16 -5.00 -4.54 13.03
C GLN A 16 -6.00 -4.55 14.19
N GLY A 17 -7.09 -3.79 14.07
CA GLY A 17 -8.17 -3.73 15.07
C GLY A 17 -9.16 -4.90 15.01
N TRP A 18 -9.11 -5.72 13.97
CA TRP A 18 -10.16 -6.69 13.69
C TRP A 18 -9.95 -8.00 14.46
N VAL A 19 -11.07 -8.60 14.86
CA VAL A 19 -11.12 -9.95 15.43
C VAL A 19 -11.94 -10.84 14.50
N LEU A 20 -11.33 -11.94 14.06
CA LEU A 20 -11.89 -12.92 13.15
C LEU A 20 -12.29 -14.18 13.89
N LYS A 21 -13.45 -14.73 13.52
CA LYS A 21 -13.85 -16.09 13.84
C LYS A 21 -14.09 -16.85 12.54
N LYS A 22 -13.11 -17.68 12.17
CA LYS A 22 -13.08 -18.45 10.91
C LYS A 22 -13.88 -19.77 11.01
N GLY A 23 -15.13 -19.68 11.46
CA GLY A 23 -16.03 -20.82 11.63
C GLY A 23 -16.28 -21.25 13.07
N PRO A 24 -17.14 -22.27 13.29
CA PRO A 24 -17.70 -22.58 14.61
C PRO A 24 -16.71 -23.24 15.57
N ALA A 25 -15.73 -23.99 15.04
CA ALA A 25 -14.77 -24.75 15.83
C ALA A 25 -13.55 -23.95 16.31
N ARG A 26 -13.29 -22.78 15.71
CA ARG A 26 -12.15 -21.93 16.06
C ARG A 26 -12.58 -20.83 17.02
N ALA A 27 -11.74 -20.56 18.02
CA ALA A 27 -11.91 -19.42 18.90
C ALA A 27 -11.73 -18.11 18.09
N PRO A 28 -12.41 -17.02 18.47
CA PRO A 28 -12.13 -15.70 17.92
C PRO A 28 -10.66 -15.33 18.17
N GLN A 29 -9.98 -14.89 17.12
CA GLN A 29 -8.58 -14.51 17.14
C GLN A 29 -8.42 -13.15 16.47
N ARG A 30 -7.42 -12.37 16.90
CA ARG A 30 -7.06 -11.15 16.17
C ARG A 30 -6.57 -11.54 14.77
N VAL A 31 -6.76 -10.64 13.82
CA VAL A 31 -6.20 -10.79 12.48
C VAL A 31 -4.70 -11.07 12.59
N ALA A 32 -4.29 -12.22 12.06
CA ALA A 32 -2.88 -12.56 11.91
C ALA A 32 -2.35 -12.00 10.59
N GLU A 33 -1.02 -11.91 10.48
CA GLU A 33 -0.35 -11.46 9.25
C GLU A 33 -0.70 -12.33 8.02
N SER A 34 -0.78 -13.65 8.20
CA SER A 34 -1.24 -14.56 7.14
C SER A 34 -2.67 -14.25 6.67
N ASP A 35 -3.52 -13.72 7.57
CA ASP A 35 -4.91 -13.40 7.24
C ASP A 35 -4.98 -12.13 6.40
N VAL A 36 -4.10 -11.17 6.69
CA VAL A 36 -3.91 -9.96 5.90
C VAL A 36 -3.43 -10.33 4.50
N GLU A 37 -2.45 -11.24 4.40
CA GLU A 37 -1.96 -11.73 3.10
C GLU A 37 -3.04 -12.46 2.30
N ASP A 38 -3.80 -13.36 2.95
CA ASP A 38 -4.90 -14.08 2.32
C ASP A 38 -5.98 -13.10 1.81
N LEU A 39 -6.35 -12.09 2.61
CA LEU A 39 -7.32 -11.06 2.23
C LEU A 39 -6.82 -10.18 1.07
N ALA A 40 -5.54 -9.78 1.11
CA ALA A 40 -4.93 -9.00 0.04
C ALA A 40 -4.92 -9.79 -1.28
N LYS A 41 -4.46 -11.04 -1.23
CA LYS A 41 -4.43 -11.94 -2.39
C LYS A 41 -5.82 -12.17 -2.95
N ALA A 42 -6.79 -12.50 -2.09
CA ALA A 42 -8.17 -12.72 -2.52
C ALA A 42 -8.81 -11.46 -3.13
N SER A 43 -8.43 -10.26 -2.65
CA SER A 43 -8.87 -8.98 -3.21
C SER A 43 -8.30 -8.75 -4.61
N ILE A 44 -7.01 -9.04 -4.82
CA ILE A 44 -6.36 -8.97 -6.16
C ILE A 44 -6.99 -9.99 -7.12
N ASP A 45 -7.21 -11.22 -6.66
CA ASP A 45 -7.82 -12.27 -7.49
C ASP A 45 -9.26 -11.90 -7.87
N THR A 46 -10.01 -11.28 -6.94
CA THR A 46 -11.36 -10.76 -7.23
C THR A 46 -11.33 -9.64 -8.26
N LEU A 47 -10.37 -8.71 -8.16
CA LEU A 47 -10.14 -7.68 -9.20
C LEU A 47 -9.86 -8.31 -10.57
N ARG A 48 -8.98 -9.31 -10.62
CA ARG A 48 -8.64 -10.03 -11.86
C ARG A 48 -9.84 -10.74 -12.46
N GLN A 49 -10.61 -11.46 -11.65
CA GLN A 49 -11.83 -12.15 -12.11
C GLN A 49 -12.88 -11.17 -12.63
N ARG A 50 -13.00 -9.99 -12.02
CA ARG A 50 -13.91 -8.93 -12.49
C ARG A 50 -13.47 -8.34 -13.83
N VAL A 51 -12.17 -8.09 -14.02
CA VAL A 51 -11.64 -7.60 -15.30
C VAL A 51 -11.77 -8.64 -16.41
N THR A 52 -11.59 -9.91 -16.08
CA THR A 52 -11.68 -11.04 -17.04
C THR A 52 -13.13 -11.43 -17.36
N GLY A 53 -14.09 -10.95 -16.57
CA GLY A 53 -15.52 -11.29 -16.71
C GLY A 53 -15.93 -12.62 -16.07
N GLU A 54 -15.04 -13.27 -15.31
CA GLU A 54 -15.31 -14.53 -14.61
C GLU A 54 -16.18 -14.35 -13.36
N ALA A 55 -16.09 -13.20 -12.68
CA ALA A 55 -16.74 -12.98 -11.39
C ALA A 55 -18.23 -12.59 -11.47
N GLY A 56 -18.80 -12.31 -12.64
CA GLY A 56 -20.21 -11.89 -12.76
C GLY A 56 -20.59 -10.78 -11.76
N ALA A 57 -21.66 -11.00 -10.99
CA ALA A 57 -22.12 -10.11 -9.92
C ALA A 57 -21.51 -10.41 -8.53
N ASP A 58 -20.76 -11.50 -8.40
CA ASP A 58 -20.25 -11.99 -7.13
C ASP A 58 -18.93 -11.32 -6.73
N TRP A 59 -18.52 -11.53 -5.48
CA TRP A 59 -17.23 -11.07 -4.96
C TRP A 59 -16.13 -12.13 -5.06
N GLY A 60 -16.35 -13.17 -5.89
CA GLY A 60 -15.35 -14.12 -6.34
C GLY A 60 -14.54 -14.76 -5.22
N SER A 61 -13.21 -14.78 -5.39
CA SER A 61 -12.27 -15.35 -4.42
C SER A 61 -12.39 -14.74 -3.01
N LEU A 62 -12.73 -13.45 -2.90
CA LEU A 62 -12.86 -12.78 -1.60
C LEU A 62 -14.08 -13.27 -0.83
N GLN A 63 -15.21 -13.47 -1.52
CA GLN A 63 -16.41 -14.06 -0.94
C GLN A 63 -16.19 -15.50 -0.51
N ALA A 64 -15.53 -16.30 -1.37
CA ALA A 64 -15.25 -17.70 -1.08
C ALA A 64 -14.32 -17.87 0.13
N LEU A 65 -13.31 -17.01 0.27
CA LEU A 65 -12.39 -17.03 1.41
C LEU A 65 -13.10 -16.70 2.73
N THR A 66 -13.99 -15.72 2.70
CA THR A 66 -14.61 -15.11 3.89
C THR A 66 -15.97 -15.74 4.23
N ASP A 67 -16.37 -16.78 3.50
CA ASP A 67 -17.62 -17.48 3.76
C ASP A 67 -17.64 -18.07 5.18
N GLY A 68 -18.72 -17.78 5.90
CA GLY A 68 -18.88 -18.19 7.30
C GLY A 68 -17.96 -17.49 8.31
N TRP A 69 -17.22 -16.45 7.91
CA TRP A 69 -16.42 -15.66 8.85
C TRP A 69 -17.31 -14.69 9.62
N LEU A 70 -17.02 -14.53 10.91
CA LEU A 70 -17.54 -13.41 11.70
C LEU A 70 -16.40 -12.47 12.02
N VAL A 71 -16.62 -11.20 11.73
CA VAL A 71 -15.62 -10.14 11.90
C VAL A 71 -16.17 -9.11 12.87
N GLN A 72 -15.35 -8.76 13.84
CA GLN A 72 -15.57 -7.60 14.70
C GLN A 72 -14.54 -6.56 14.30
N ARG A 73 -14.98 -5.46 13.67
CA ARG A 73 -14.11 -4.41 13.14
C ARG A 73 -13.58 -3.51 14.27
N GLN A 74 -14.42 -3.25 15.27
CA GLN A 74 -14.05 -2.44 16.44
C GLN A 74 -14.46 -3.08 17.76
N LYS A 75 -13.71 -2.76 18.82
CA LYS A 75 -14.01 -3.23 20.18
C LYS A 75 -15.38 -2.73 20.62
N GLY A 76 -16.26 -3.67 20.97
CA GLY A 76 -17.63 -3.38 21.43
C GLY A 76 -18.68 -3.43 20.32
N GLU A 77 -18.27 -3.51 19.05
CA GLU A 77 -19.19 -3.77 17.93
C GLU A 77 -19.65 -5.23 17.93
N LYS A 78 -20.89 -5.48 17.49
CA LYS A 78 -21.39 -6.84 17.33
C LYS A 78 -20.66 -7.52 16.15
N PRO A 79 -20.06 -8.71 16.35
CA PRO A 79 -19.47 -9.46 15.25
C PRO A 79 -20.50 -9.72 14.15
N SER A 80 -20.15 -9.37 12.92
CA SER A 80 -21.00 -9.48 11.74
C SER A 80 -20.23 -10.15 10.60
N PRO A 81 -20.92 -10.82 9.67
CA PRO A 81 -20.27 -11.30 8.46
C PRO A 81 -19.77 -10.13 7.61
N LEU A 82 -18.77 -10.39 6.78
CA LEU A 82 -18.31 -9.44 5.77
C LEU A 82 -19.38 -9.30 4.68
N GLY A 83 -19.79 -8.07 4.42
CA GLY A 83 -20.76 -7.72 3.40
C GLY A 83 -20.11 -7.16 2.14
N GLU A 84 -20.95 -6.81 1.17
CA GLU A 84 -20.49 -6.22 -0.10
C GLU A 84 -19.75 -4.90 0.09
N GLU A 85 -20.13 -4.10 1.08
CA GLU A 85 -19.47 -2.82 1.38
C GLU A 85 -18.03 -3.02 1.87
N ASP A 86 -17.80 -4.05 2.69
CA ASP A 86 -16.45 -4.42 3.12
C ASP A 86 -15.61 -4.91 1.96
N PHE A 87 -16.20 -5.73 1.08
CA PHE A 87 -15.51 -6.23 -0.10
C PHE A 87 -15.14 -5.11 -1.06
N ARG A 88 -16.03 -4.13 -1.27
CA ARG A 88 -15.72 -2.89 -2.00
C ARG A 88 -14.54 -2.18 -1.37
N PHE A 89 -14.58 -1.97 -0.06
CA PHE A 89 -13.55 -1.24 0.65
C PHE A 89 -12.17 -1.91 0.54
N LEU A 90 -12.09 -3.23 0.74
CA LEU A 90 -10.86 -4.00 0.60
C LEU A 90 -10.30 -3.92 -0.83
N VAL A 91 -11.17 -4.10 -1.82
CA VAL A 91 -10.78 -4.05 -3.24
C VAL A 91 -10.33 -2.64 -3.65
N THR A 92 -11.03 -1.60 -3.23
CA THR A 92 -10.66 -0.21 -3.50
C THR A 92 -9.32 0.12 -2.87
N PHE A 93 -9.08 -0.32 -1.63
CA PHE A 93 -7.81 -0.08 -0.95
C PHE A 93 -6.64 -0.77 -1.67
N VAL A 94 -6.82 -2.03 -2.08
CA VAL A 94 -5.81 -2.75 -2.86
C VAL A 94 -5.57 -2.08 -4.21
N LEU A 95 -6.63 -1.64 -4.90
CA LEU A 95 -6.51 -0.92 -6.17
C LEU A 95 -5.76 0.41 -6.00
N GLU A 96 -6.02 1.13 -4.91
CA GLU A 96 -5.31 2.36 -4.56
C GLU A 96 -3.83 2.08 -4.28
N GLY A 97 -3.51 1.03 -3.51
CA GLY A 97 -2.14 0.59 -3.28
C GLY A 97 -1.40 0.18 -4.56
N LEU A 98 -2.10 -0.44 -5.53
CA LEU A 98 -1.53 -0.76 -6.85
C LEU A 98 -1.36 0.48 -7.75
N SER A 99 -2.21 1.50 -7.57
CA SER A 99 -2.23 2.72 -8.39
C SER A 99 -1.31 3.82 -7.88
N ALA A 100 -1.01 3.81 -6.57
CA ALA A 100 -0.10 4.77 -5.97
C ALA A 100 1.31 4.60 -6.58
N PRO A 101 1.92 5.66 -7.14
CA PRO A 101 3.31 5.59 -7.57
C PRO A 101 4.14 5.26 -6.33
N ARG A 102 4.90 4.15 -6.38
CA ARG A 102 5.84 3.74 -5.33
C ARG A 102 6.78 4.90 -5.01
N GLN A 103 6.39 5.76 -4.07
CA GLN A 103 7.28 6.72 -3.46
C GLN A 103 8.20 5.87 -2.59
N LYS A 104 9.30 5.45 -3.21
CA LYS A 104 10.48 5.00 -2.48
C LYS A 104 10.76 6.12 -1.48
N ALA A 105 10.42 5.89 -0.23
CA ALA A 105 10.91 6.70 0.87
C ALA A 105 12.44 6.60 0.79
N ILE A 106 13.06 7.61 0.19
CA ILE A 106 14.44 7.95 0.52
C ILE A 106 14.35 8.28 2.00
N GLN A 107 14.76 7.32 2.84
CA GLN A 107 14.98 7.56 4.25
C GLN A 107 16.05 8.66 4.35
N LEU A 108 15.61 9.90 4.50
CA LEU A 108 16.43 10.94 5.09
C LEU A 108 16.42 10.70 6.59
N SER A 109 17.34 9.87 7.05
CA SER A 109 17.68 9.75 8.46
C SER A 109 18.27 11.09 8.94
N PRO A 110 17.80 11.66 10.07
CA PRO A 110 18.41 12.85 10.66
C PRO A 110 19.71 12.51 11.42
N LEU A 111 20.73 13.35 11.22
CA LEU A 111 22.00 13.46 11.97
C LEU A 111 22.97 12.29 11.91
N GLU A 112 24.09 12.48 11.20
CA GLU A 112 25.43 12.40 11.80
C GLU A 112 26.29 13.54 11.22
N GLU A 113 26.68 14.46 12.09
CA GLU A 113 27.71 15.46 11.87
C GLU A 113 29.05 14.74 11.59
N VAL A 114 29.66 14.97 10.44
CA VAL A 114 31.11 14.90 10.31
C VAL A 114 31.57 16.16 9.58
N GLU A 115 32.04 17.10 10.38
CA GLU A 115 32.84 18.23 9.96
C GLU A 115 34.03 17.73 9.11
N GLN A 116 34.11 18.17 7.86
CA GLN A 116 35.40 18.42 7.22
C GLN A 116 35.32 19.76 6.50
N GLU A 117 35.84 20.77 7.19
CA GLU A 117 36.17 22.08 6.65
C GLU A 117 37.06 21.93 5.41
N SER A 118 36.61 22.53 4.32
CA SER A 118 37.49 23.23 3.39
C SER A 118 36.69 24.40 2.84
N ALA A 119 36.95 25.54 3.46
CA ALA A 119 36.39 26.85 3.17
C ALA A 119 36.41 27.17 1.66
N VAL A 120 35.34 27.79 1.16
CA VAL A 120 35.39 29.03 0.35
C VAL A 120 33.98 29.65 0.32
N THR A 121 33.87 30.73 1.12
CA THR A 121 33.13 31.98 0.89
C THR A 121 31.63 31.96 0.57
N SER A 122 30.87 32.47 1.53
CA SER A 122 29.69 33.33 1.44
C SER A 122 29.32 33.83 0.04
N GLY A 123 28.09 33.53 -0.41
CA GLY A 123 27.53 34.11 -1.62
C GLY A 123 26.11 33.63 -1.92
N ASP A 124 25.13 34.37 -1.41
CA ASP A 124 23.82 34.65 -2.03
C ASP A 124 22.84 33.48 -2.32
N GLU A 125 21.85 33.33 -1.44
CA GLU A 125 20.69 32.42 -1.57
C GLU A 125 19.70 32.79 -2.71
N SER A 126 20.01 33.72 -3.62
CA SER A 126 19.05 34.20 -4.65
C SER A 126 19.19 33.56 -6.04
N GLN A 127 20.04 32.54 -6.24
CA GLN A 127 20.36 32.04 -7.59
C GLN A 127 19.78 30.66 -7.98
N ILE A 128 18.96 30.02 -7.13
CA ILE A 128 18.40 28.68 -7.43
C ILE A 128 17.27 28.73 -8.49
N ALA A 129 16.86 29.92 -8.95
CA ALA A 129 15.70 30.08 -9.84
C ALA A 129 15.99 30.08 -11.37
N GLN A 130 17.22 29.86 -11.84
CA GLN A 130 17.54 30.04 -13.27
C GLN A 130 18.50 29.02 -13.92
N GLU A 131 18.70 27.84 -13.35
CA GLU A 131 19.40 26.79 -14.11
C GLU A 131 18.43 26.13 -15.10
N ASP A 132 18.60 26.45 -16.39
CA ASP A 132 17.90 25.83 -17.51
C ASP A 132 18.07 24.29 -17.44
N PRO A 133 17.01 23.52 -17.13
CA PRO A 133 17.10 22.08 -16.92
C PRO A 133 17.51 21.31 -18.18
N PHE A 134 17.51 21.97 -19.35
CA PHE A 134 17.91 21.37 -20.63
C PHE A 134 19.31 21.76 -21.09
N LYS A 135 20.08 22.50 -20.28
CA LYS A 135 21.46 22.91 -20.62
C LYS A 135 22.34 21.72 -21.01
N PHE A 136 22.26 20.62 -20.26
CA PHE A 136 23.05 19.43 -20.52
C PHE A 136 22.68 18.74 -21.84
N ALA A 137 21.38 18.66 -22.15
CA ALA A 137 20.88 18.08 -23.40
C ALA A 137 21.35 18.88 -24.63
N ARG A 138 21.34 20.22 -24.53
CA ARG A 138 21.82 21.11 -25.59
C ARG A 138 23.31 20.99 -25.82
N GLU A 139 24.11 20.94 -24.75
CA GLU A 139 25.56 20.79 -24.87
C GLU A 139 25.95 19.42 -25.44
N HIS A 140 25.23 18.37 -25.06
CA HIS A 140 25.45 17.02 -25.59
C HIS A 140 25.17 16.94 -27.10
N LEU A 141 24.05 17.52 -27.57
CA LEU A 141 23.73 17.58 -29.00
C LEU A 141 24.77 18.41 -29.79
N ALA A 142 25.27 19.50 -29.21
CA ALA A 142 26.26 20.35 -29.87
C ALA A 142 27.63 19.66 -30.05
N ARG A 143 27.97 18.68 -29.20
CA ARG A 143 29.20 17.88 -29.31
C ARG A 143 29.06 16.65 -30.22
N ALA A 144 27.84 16.28 -30.57
CA ALA A 144 27.54 15.09 -31.37
C ALA A 144 27.33 15.37 -32.87
N LEU A 145 27.49 16.63 -33.31
CA LEU A 145 27.54 17.07 -34.69
C LEU A 145 28.99 17.40 -35.09
#